data_AF-A0A1G1EE11-F1
#
_entry.id   AF-A0A1G1EE11-F1
#
_cell.length_a   1.000
_cell.length_b   1.000
_cell.length_c   1.000
_cell.angle_alpha   90.00
_cell.angle_beta   90.00
_cell.angle_gamma   90.00
#
_symmetry.space_group_name_H-M   'P 1'
#
loop_
_entity.id
_entity.type
_entity.pdbx_description
1 polymer ?
#
loop_
_entity_poly.entity_id
_entity_poly.type
_entity_poly.pdbx_seq_one_letter_code
_entity_poly.pdbx_strand_id
1 'polypeptide(L)' 'MRQTAKLNELIIKDIKELSDREKQEVLNFIEFLRIKEDRSFIEYVNWRTQKAIEAKKRGEVFSSLEELQEEYA' A
#
# COMPACT_ATOMS: atom_id res chain seq x y z
N MET A 1 -16.74 -17.32 15.23
CA MET A 1 -16.34 -18.35 14.24
C MET A 1 -17.42 -18.63 13.18
N ARG A 2 -18.66 -19.04 13.51
CA ARG A 2 -19.70 -19.32 12.49
C ARG A 2 -20.18 -18.11 11.67
N GLN A 3 -20.26 -16.92 12.25
CA GLN A 3 -20.68 -15.71 11.51
C GLN A 3 -19.62 -15.23 10.51
N THR A 4 -18.34 -15.27 10.90
CA THR A 4 -17.21 -14.91 10.03
C THR A 4 -17.12 -15.83 8.82
N ALA A 5 -17.37 -17.14 8.99
CA ALA A 5 -17.40 -18.09 7.87
C ALA A 5 -18.52 -17.77 6.85
N LYS A 6 -19.73 -17.47 7.32
CA LYS A 6 -20.85 -17.07 6.45
C LYS A 6 -20.58 -15.74 5.73
N LEU A 7 -19.94 -14.79 6.41
CA LEU A 7 -19.55 -13.53 5.80
C LEU A 7 -18.52 -13.73 4.69
N ASN A 8 -17.51 -14.58 4.93
CA ASN A 8 -16.50 -14.91 3.93
C ASN A 8 -17.11 -15.61 2.70
N GLU A 9 -18.07 -16.51 2.91
CA GLU A 9 -18.78 -17.18 1.81
C GLU A 9 -19.57 -16.19 0.93
N LEU A 10 -20.26 -15.23 1.55
CA LEU A 10 -20.98 -14.17 0.84
C LEU A 10 -20.03 -13.29 0.03
N ILE A 11 -18.93 -12.83 0.65
CA ILE A 11 -17.91 -12.01 -0.02
C ILE A 11 -17.30 -12.75 -1.22
N ILE A 12 -16.96 -14.03 -1.06
CA ILE A 12 -16.39 -14.84 -2.14
C ILE A 12 -17.40 -15.04 -3.28
N LYS A 13 -18.68 -15.23 -2.94
CA LYS A 13 -19.75 -15.39 -3.93
C LYS A 13 -19.92 -14.11 -4.74
N ASP A 14 -20.02 -12.97 -4.07
CA ASP A 14 -20.23 -11.68 -4.73
C ASP A 14 -19.04 -11.32 -5.62
N ILE A 15 -17.80 -11.58 -5.19
CA ILE A 15 -16.59 -11.37 -6.01
C ILE A 15 -16.55 -12.30 -7.23
N LYS A 16 -17.06 -13.53 -7.14
CA LYS A 16 -17.08 -14.47 -8.27
C LYS A 16 -18.02 -14.00 -9.39
N GLU A 17 -19.12 -13.35 -9.03
CA GLU A 17 -20.14 -12.84 -9.95
C GLU A 17 -19.69 -11.56 -10.69
N LEU A 18 -18.64 -10.88 -10.20
CA LEU A 18 -18.04 -9.72 -10.87
C LEU A 18 -17.38 -10.08 -12.20
N SER A 19 -17.35 -9.12 -13.12
CA SER A 19 -16.52 -9.17 -14.32
C SER A 19 -15.03 -9.14 -13.98
N ASP A 20 -14.16 -9.54 -14.91
CA ASP A 20 -12.71 -9.55 -14.70
C ASP A 20 -12.16 -8.14 -14.40
N ARG A 21 -12.74 -7.11 -15.03
CA ARG A 21 -12.40 -5.71 -14.76
C ARG A 21 -12.73 -5.30 -13.33
N GLU A 22 -13.93 -5.65 -12.86
CA GLU A 22 -14.36 -5.32 -11.50
C GLU A 22 -13.57 -6.10 -10.45
N LYS A 23 -13.20 -7.36 -10.73
CA LYS A 23 -12.28 -8.14 -9.87
C LYS A 23 -10.92 -7.47 -9.75
N GLN A 24 -10.39 -6.94 -10.84
CA GLN A 24 -9.12 -6.19 -10.83
C GLN A 24 -9.22 -4.92 -9.97
N GLU A 25 -10.33 -4.19 -10.05
CA GLU A 25 -10.55 -3.00 -9.21
C GLU A 25 -10.64 -3.35 -7.72
N VAL A 26 -11.32 -4.46 -7.37
CA VAL A 26 -11.37 -4.97 -5.98
C VAL A 26 -9.97 -5.36 -5.48
N LEU A 27 -9.17 -6.06 -6.29
CA LEU A 27 -7.79 -6.41 -5.92
C LEU A 27 -6.93 -5.16 -5.68
N ASN A 28 -6.97 -4.19 -6.59
CA ASN A 28 -6.23 -2.94 -6.46
C ASN A 28 -6.63 -2.18 -5.18
N PHE A 29 -7.92 -2.19 -4.83
CA PHE A 29 -8.41 -1.54 -3.63
C PHE A 29 -7.96 -2.24 -2.35
N ILE A 30 -7.96 -3.58 -2.32
CA ILE A 30 -7.42 -4.36 -1.19
C ILE A 30 -5.92 -4.07 -1.02
N GLU A 31 -5.16 -4.02 -2.11
CA GLU A 31 -3.74 -3.69 -2.08
C GLU A 31 -3.49 -2.28 -1.53
N PHE A 32 -4.27 -1.30 -2.00
CA PHE A 32 -4.23 0.06 -1.49
C PHE A 32 -4.53 0.12 0.01
N LEU A 33 -5.55 -0.60 0.49
CA LEU A 33 -5.87 -0.67 1.92
C LEU A 33 -4.72 -1.30 2.72
N ARG A 34 -4.10 -2.37 2.21
CA ARG A 34 -2.94 -3.01 2.88
C ARG A 34 -1.74 -2.08 2.95
N ILE A 35 -1.47 -1.32 1.90
CA ILE A 35 -0.42 -0.28 1.89
C ILE A 35 -0.74 0.85 2.89
N LYS A 36 -2.01 1.20 3.05
CA LYS A 36 -2.47 2.23 4.01
C LYS A 36 -2.51 1.73 5.46
N GLU A 37 -2.72 0.44 5.68
CA GLU A 37 -2.67 -0.17 7.01
C GLU A 37 -1.25 -0.56 7.43
N ASP A 38 -0.32 -0.65 6.47
CA ASP A 38 1.10 -0.79 6.76
C ASP A 38 1.66 0.53 7.32
N ARG A 39 1.47 0.67 8.63
CA ARG A 39 1.99 1.78 9.42
C ARG A 39 3.49 1.96 9.23
N SER A 40 4.25 0.89 8.98
CA SER A 40 5.69 0.97 8.75
C SER A 40 6.03 1.63 7.42
N PHE A 41 5.24 1.36 6.37
CA PHE A 41 5.38 2.04 5.08
C PHE A 41 5.03 3.53 5.18
N ILE A 42 3.93 3.86 5.87
CA ILE A 42 3.55 5.27 6.11
C ILE A 42 4.62 6.02 6.90
N GLU A 43 5.14 5.41 7.97
CA GLU A 43 6.20 5.99 8.79
C GLU A 43 7.50 6.16 7.98
N TYR A 44 7.87 5.19 7.14
CA TYR A 44 9.01 5.27 6.22
C TYR A 44 8.86 6.42 5.22
N VAL A 45 7.71 6.51 4.53
CA VAL A 45 7.43 7.58 3.55
C VAL A 45 7.48 8.97 4.21
N ASN A 46 6.87 9.10 5.39
CA ASN A 46 6.88 10.37 6.14
C ASN A 46 8.29 10.77 6.56
N TRP A 47 9.07 9.82 7.10
CA TRP A 47 10.46 10.05 7.49
C TRP A 47 11.35 10.43 6.30
N ARG A 48 11.25 9.71 5.18
CA ARG A 48 11.98 10.03 3.94
C ARG A 48 11.63 11.41 3.42
N THR A 49 10.34 11.77 3.45
CA THR A 49 9.88 13.09 3.00
C THR A 49 10.51 14.21 3.82
N GLN A 50 10.58 14.06 5.15
CA GLN A 50 11.26 15.04 6.01
C GLN A 50 12.75 15.14 5.71
N LYS A 51 13.45 14.01 5.58
CA LYS A 51 14.88 14.00 5.20
C LYS A 51 15.14 14.70 3.87
N ALA A 52 14.28 14.47 2.88
CA ALA A 52 14.42 15.05 1.56
C ALA A 52 14.18 16.57 1.56
N ILE A 53 13.22 17.04 2.37
CA ILE A 53 13.00 18.48 2.61
C ILE A 53 14.22 19.12 3.28
N GLU A 54 14.83 18.46 4.26
CA GLU A 54 16.03 18.96 4.95
C GLU A 54 17.26 18.98 4.04
N ALA A 55 17.50 17.91 3.28
CA ALA A 55 18.58 17.83 2.30
C ALA A 55 18.46 18.96 1.26
N LYS A 56 17.25 19.21 0.75
CA LYS A 56 16.97 20.33 -0.15
C LYS A 56 17.31 21.68 0.48
N LYS A 57 17.00 21.89 1.76
CA LYS A 57 17.34 23.14 2.48
C LYS A 57 18.85 23.33 2.64
N ARG A 58 19.61 22.23 2.73
CA ARG A 58 21.09 22.22 2.84
C ARG A 58 21.79 22.27 1.48
N GLY A 59 21.06 22.24 0.36
CA GLY A 59 21.63 22.18 -0.99
C GLY A 59 22.20 20.80 -1.36
N GLU A 60 21.83 19.76 -0.62
CA GLU A 60 22.23 18.37 -0.86
C GLU A 60 21.38 17.75 -1.97
N VAL A 61 21.96 16.78 -2.68
CA VAL A 61 21.30 16.06 -3.78
C VAL A 61 20.36 14.99 -3.22
N PHE A 62 19.22 14.79 -3.87
CA PHE A 62 18.25 13.75 -3.50
C PHE A 62 18.80 12.35 -3.79
N SER A 63 18.40 11.39 -2.96
CA SER A 63 18.66 9.97 -3.22
C SER A 63 18.04 9.52 -4.53
N SER A 64 18.73 8.62 -5.25
CA SER A 64 18.18 8.01 -6.46
C SER A 64 17.02 7.07 -6.13
N LEU A 65 16.24 6.70 -7.15
CA LEU A 65 15.17 5.73 -6.97
C LEU A 65 15.72 4.35 -6.58
N GLU A 66 16.87 3.94 -7.12
CA GLU A 66 17.53 2.70 -6.72
C GLU A 66 17.93 2.70 -5.24
N GLU A 67 18.52 3.79 -4.74
CA GLU A 67 18.90 3.92 -3.32
C GLU A 67 17.69 3.83 -2.38
N LEU A 68 16.54 4.35 -2.81
CA LEU A 68 15.29 4.27 -2.06
C LEU A 68 14.74 2.84 -2.00
N GLN A 69 14.91 2.08 -3.09
CA GLN A 69 14.44 0.70 -3.18
C GLN A 69 15.30 -0.24 -2.33
N GLU A 70 16.61 -0.03 -2.28
CA GLU A 70 17.52 -0.79 -1.41
C GLU A 70 17.28 -0.50 0.09
N GLU A 71 16.88 0.72 0.44
CA GLU A 71 16.64 1.11 1.84
C GLU A 71 15.34 0.52 2.42
N TYR A 72 14.36 0.19 1.56
CA TYR A 72 13.05 -0.34 1.99
C TYR A 72 12.93 -1.88 1.87
N ALA A 73 13.72 -2.52 1.01
CA ALA A 73 13.71 -3.97 0.77
C ALA A 73 14.30 -4.78 1.94
#